data_AF-A0AA88DAE9-F1
#
_entry.id   AF-A0AA88DAE9-F1
#
_cell.length_a   1.000
_cell.length_b   1.000
_cell.length_c   1.000
_cell.angle_alpha   90.00
_cell.angle_beta   90.00
_cell.angle_gamma   90.00
#
_symmetry.space_group_name_H-M   'P 1'
#
loop_
_entity.id
_entity.type
_entity.pdbx_description
1 polymer ?
#
loop_
_entity_poly.entity_id
_entity_poly.type
_entity_poly.pdbx_seq_one_letter_code
_entity_poly.pdbx_strand_id
1 'polypeptide(L)'
;MENKVFSDQQRSSSEISSAIEGLSMVGKAENGDSKDDQDDNSLQIPTKHFLSLCNSLVLHVLDKIGPTMAVLRQDVHQNIQRLEMQHESNPLKYSNVVEMIKEEVAEGTARKGASCSKAFVWLTR
;
A
#
# COMPACT_ATOMS: atom_id res chain seq x y z
N MET A 1 -13.33 13.28 -40.66
CA MET A 1 -12.39 12.74 -39.65
C MET A 1 -12.99 12.69 -38.24
N GLU A 2 -14.14 13.31 -37.99
CA GLU A 2 -14.74 13.45 -36.65
C GLU A 2 -15.40 12.16 -36.12
N ASN A 3 -15.86 11.25 -37.00
CA ASN A 3 -16.49 9.99 -36.58
C ASN A 3 -15.52 8.95 -35.97
N LYS A 4 -14.21 9.08 -36.20
CA LYS A 4 -13.21 8.16 -35.64
C LYS A 4 -12.86 8.53 -34.19
N VAL A 5 -12.76 9.84 -33.91
CA VAL A 5 -12.44 10.39 -32.59
C VAL A 5 -13.57 10.09 -31.58
N PHE A 6 -14.83 10.15 -32.02
CA PHE A 6 -15.97 9.83 -31.15
C PHE A 6 -16.01 8.35 -30.73
N SER A 7 -15.70 7.42 -31.65
CA SER A 7 -15.64 5.99 -31.36
C SER A 7 -14.49 5.61 -30.43
N ASP A 8 -13.32 6.26 -30.56
CA ASP A 8 -12.16 6.02 -29.69
C ASP A 8 -12.41 6.57 -28.27
N GLN A 9 -13.08 7.72 -28.15
CA GLN A 9 -13.50 8.28 -26.85
C GLN A 9 -14.49 7.34 -26.13
N GLN A 10 -15.48 6.82 -26.86
CA GLN A 10 -16.49 5.91 -26.29
C GLN A 10 -15.89 4.58 -25.83
N ARG A 11 -14.89 4.06 -26.57
CA ARG A 11 -14.16 2.83 -26.23
C ARG A 11 -13.33 2.99 -24.95
N SER A 12 -12.64 4.12 -24.78
CA SER A 12 -11.86 4.40 -23.58
C SER A 12 -12.72 4.48 -22.31
N SER A 13 -13.93 5.03 -22.42
CA SER A 13 -14.88 5.10 -21.30
C SER A 13 -15.38 3.72 -20.90
N SER A 14 -15.53 2.78 -21.85
CA SER A 14 -15.93 1.40 -21.57
C SER A 14 -14.84 0.61 -20.86
N GLU A 15 -13.57 0.82 -21.23
CA GLU A 15 -12.43 0.14 -20.62
C GLU A 15 -12.23 0.55 -19.16
N ILE A 16 -12.36 1.86 -18.86
CA ILE A 16 -12.27 2.37 -17.49
C ILE A 16 -13.41 1.83 -16.62
N SER A 17 -14.65 1.82 -17.11
CA SER A 17 -15.79 1.24 -16.38
C SER A 17 -15.59 -0.25 -16.10
N SER A 18 -15.04 -1.00 -17.07
CA SER A 18 -14.76 -2.43 -16.91
C SER A 18 -13.65 -2.69 -15.88
N ALA A 19 -12.62 -1.85 -15.83
CA ALA A 19 -11.58 -1.92 -14.79
C ALA A 19 -12.14 -1.61 -13.38
N ILE A 20 -13.06 -0.64 -13.27
CA ILE A 20 -13.72 -0.29 -12.01
C ILE A 20 -14.62 -1.43 -11.52
N GLU A 21 -15.41 -2.06 -12.39
CA GLU A 21 -16.20 -3.25 -12.04
C GLU A 21 -15.32 -4.42 -11.61
N GLY A 22 -14.19 -4.64 -12.29
CA GLY A 22 -13.21 -5.65 -11.91
C GLY A 22 -12.66 -5.44 -10.48
N LEU A 23 -12.37 -4.19 -10.11
CA LEU A 23 -11.92 -3.84 -8.76
C LEU A 23 -13.05 -3.94 -7.72
N SER A 24 -14.29 -3.65 -8.11
CA SER A 24 -15.48 -3.72 -7.24
C SER A 24 -15.84 -5.17 -6.85
N MET A 25 -15.66 -6.14 -7.76
CA MET A 25 -15.94 -7.55 -7.46
C MET A 25 -14.92 -8.19 -6.51
N VAL A 26 -13.70 -7.66 -6.43
CA VAL A 26 -12.65 -8.18 -5.53
C VAL A 26 -12.96 -7.86 -4.05
N GLY A 27 -13.80 -6.86 -3.77
CA GLY A 27 -14.23 -6.52 -2.40
C GLY A 27 -15.31 -7.43 -1.82
N LYS A 28 -15.79 -8.45 -2.53
CA LYS A 28 -17.01 -9.19 -2.18
C LYS A 28 -16.90 -10.72 -2.16
N ALA A 29 -15.68 -11.25 -2.04
CA ALA A 29 -15.47 -12.70 -2.06
C ALA A 29 -14.50 -13.19 -0.98
N GLU A 30 -14.81 -12.95 0.30
CA GLU A 30 -14.47 -13.90 1.37
C GLU A 30 -15.58 -13.86 2.44
N ASN A 31 -16.52 -14.79 2.33
CA ASN A 31 -17.43 -15.16 3.43
C ASN A 31 -17.26 -16.66 3.64
N GLY A 32 -16.19 -17.01 4.37
CA GLY A 32 -15.93 -18.35 4.91
C GLY A 32 -16.15 -18.31 6.41
N ASP A 33 -17.19 -19.01 6.84
CA ASP A 33 -17.64 -19.21 8.23
C ASP A 33 -16.55 -19.86 9.09
N SER A 34 -16.13 -19.18 10.16
CA SER A 34 -15.55 -19.76 11.38
C SER A 34 -15.67 -18.75 12.51
N LYS A 35 -16.50 -19.09 13.50
CA LYS A 35 -16.64 -18.38 14.78
C LYS A 35 -15.33 -18.49 15.56
N ASP A 36 -14.76 -17.36 15.94
CA ASP A 36 -14.03 -17.21 17.19
C ASP A 36 -14.11 -15.75 17.65
N ASP A 37 -14.36 -15.58 18.94
CA ASP A 37 -14.56 -14.30 19.61
C ASP A 37 -13.27 -13.48 19.65
N GLN A 38 -13.16 -12.41 18.86
CA GLN A 38 -12.35 -11.24 19.26
C GLN A 38 -12.81 -9.96 18.57
N ASP A 39 -13.42 -9.09 19.37
CA ASP A 39 -13.66 -7.67 19.10
C ASP A 39 -12.32 -6.94 18.95
N ASP A 40 -11.87 -6.72 17.72
CA ASP A 40 -10.95 -5.65 17.38
C ASP A 40 -11.25 -5.22 15.95
N ASN A 41 -11.63 -3.96 15.80
CA ASN A 41 -11.90 -3.30 14.53
C ASN A 41 -10.75 -3.58 13.56
N SER A 42 -10.91 -4.54 12.65
CA SER A 42 -9.85 -5.09 11.82
C SER A 42 -9.43 -4.06 10.77
N LEU A 43 -8.61 -3.10 11.20
CA LEU A 43 -7.99 -2.11 10.34
C LEU A 43 -7.12 -2.85 9.34
N GLN A 44 -7.66 -3.02 8.13
CA GLN A 44 -6.93 -3.56 7.00
C GLN A 44 -6.30 -2.42 6.21
N ILE A 45 -4.98 -2.35 6.25
CA ILE A 45 -4.18 -1.46 5.41
C ILE A 45 -3.41 -2.36 4.45
N PRO A 46 -3.91 -2.58 3.21
CA PRO A 46 -3.25 -3.44 2.25
C PRO A 46 -1.84 -2.93 1.94
N THR A 47 -0.82 -3.73 2.27
CA THR A 47 0.59 -3.33 2.22
C THR A 47 1.00 -2.83 0.85
N LYS A 48 0.60 -3.52 -0.21
CA LYS A 48 0.90 -3.11 -1.59
C LYS A 48 0.31 -1.74 -1.95
N HIS A 49 -0.93 -1.47 -1.53
CA HIS A 49 -1.58 -0.19 -1.81
C HIS A 49 -0.91 0.95 -1.03
N PHE A 50 -0.60 0.72 0.25
CA PHE A 50 0.10 1.69 1.09
C PHE A 50 1.48 2.05 0.52
N LEU A 51 2.28 1.05 0.14
CA LEU A 51 3.61 1.26 -0.44
C LEU A 51 3.55 1.94 -1.80
N SER A 52 2.57 1.58 -2.63
CA SER A 52 2.32 2.25 -3.92
C SER A 52 2.01 3.74 -3.73
N LEU A 53 1.19 4.10 -2.73
CA LEU A 53 0.91 5.50 -2.42
C LEU A 53 2.16 6.25 -1.92
N CYS A 54 2.96 5.64 -1.04
CA CYS A 54 4.20 6.25 -0.58
C CYS A 54 5.17 6.51 -1.74
N ASN A 55 5.33 5.54 -2.64
CA ASN A 55 6.18 5.68 -3.82
C ASN A 55 5.63 6.72 -4.81
N SER A 56 4.33 6.68 -5.11
CA SER A 56 3.73 7.50 -6.17
C SER A 56 3.38 8.93 -5.76
N LEU A 57 3.11 9.18 -4.48
CA LEU A 57 2.79 10.51 -3.97
C LEU A 57 3.99 11.15 -3.31
N VAL A 58 4.55 10.51 -2.28
CA VAL A 58 5.61 11.13 -1.46
C VAL A 58 6.88 11.31 -2.28
N LEU A 59 7.40 10.24 -2.89
CA LEU A 59 8.64 10.36 -3.66
C LEU A 59 8.49 11.27 -4.88
N HIS A 60 7.38 11.17 -5.62
CA HIS A 60 7.14 12.08 -6.75
C HIS A 60 7.08 13.55 -6.33
N VAL A 61 6.45 13.89 -5.20
CA VAL A 61 6.42 15.28 -4.71
C VAL A 61 7.83 15.75 -4.36
N LEU A 62 8.61 14.91 -3.67
CA LEU A 62 10.01 15.22 -3.33
C LEU A 62 10.87 15.41 -4.59
N ASP A 63 10.66 14.59 -5.63
CA ASP A 63 11.34 14.71 -6.92
C ASP A 63 10.99 16.02 -7.64
N LYS A 64 9.75 16.53 -7.49
CA LYS A 64 9.35 17.83 -8.06
C LYS A 64 9.98 19.02 -7.35
N ILE A 65 10.26 18.91 -6.05
CA ILE A 65 10.99 19.94 -5.30
C ILE A 65 12.46 19.96 -5.72
N GLY A 66 13.05 18.78 -5.95
CA GLY A 66 14.38 18.63 -6.52
C GLY A 66 15.49 18.39 -5.48
N PRO A 67 16.77 18.69 -5.82
CA PRO A 67 17.95 18.21 -5.08
C PRO A 67 18.01 18.60 -3.61
N THR A 68 17.39 19.72 -3.20
CA THR A 68 17.34 20.15 -1.81
C THR A 68 16.63 19.14 -0.90
N MET A 69 15.72 18.32 -1.46
CA MET A 69 15.03 17.26 -0.73
C MET A 69 15.72 15.89 -0.82
N ALA A 70 16.91 15.78 -1.42
CA ALA A 70 17.55 14.49 -1.68
C ALA A 70 17.76 13.63 -0.42
N VAL A 71 18.13 14.26 0.71
CA VAL A 71 18.31 13.55 1.99
C VAL A 71 16.98 13.01 2.51
N LEU A 72 15.92 13.83 2.48
CA LEU A 72 14.59 13.42 2.91
C LEU A 72 14.03 12.32 1.99
N ARG A 73 14.20 12.46 0.68
CA ARG A 73 13.82 11.44 -0.31
C ARG A 73 14.50 10.11 -0.02
N GLN A 74 15.79 10.14 0.30
CA GLN A 74 16.53 8.92 0.63
C GLN A 74 16.01 8.27 1.92
N ASP A 75 15.71 9.06 2.94
CA ASP A 75 15.15 8.56 4.21
C ASP A 75 13.78 7.92 4.02
N VAL A 76 12.87 8.59 3.30
CA VAL A 76 11.55 8.04 2.94
C VAL A 76 11.71 6.74 2.15
N HIS A 77 12.60 6.71 1.16
CA HIS A 77 12.85 5.51 0.36
C HIS A 77 13.35 4.34 1.22
N GLN A 78 14.24 4.58 2.17
CA GLN A 78 14.72 3.55 3.09
C GLN A 78 13.61 3.00 4.00
N ASN A 79 12.69 3.87 4.44
CA ASN A 79 11.52 3.43 5.21
C ASN A 79 10.56 2.58 4.38
N ILE A 80 10.32 2.96 3.11
CA ILE A 80 9.50 2.16 2.16
C ILE A 80 10.15 0.80 1.93
N GLN A 81 11.43 0.76 1.57
CA GLN A 81 12.17 -0.49 1.32
C GLN A 81 12.12 -1.43 2.53
N ARG A 82 12.13 -0.89 3.74
CA ARG A 82 12.06 -1.68 4.96
C ARG A 82 10.75 -2.47 5.08
N LEU A 83 9.63 -1.84 4.76
CA LEU A 83 8.33 -2.53 4.71
C LEU A 83 8.23 -3.48 3.52
N GLU A 84 8.79 -3.11 2.36
CA GLU A 84 8.84 -3.98 1.16
C GLU A 84 9.56 -5.29 1.46
N MET A 85 10.78 -5.24 2.02
CA MET A 85 11.57 -6.42 2.35
C MET A 85 10.84 -7.36 3.33
N GLN A 86 10.16 -6.80 4.33
CA GLN A 86 9.39 -7.59 5.28
C GLN A 86 8.18 -8.23 4.59
N HIS A 87 7.45 -7.50 3.74
CA HIS A 87 6.36 -8.08 2.96
C HIS A 87 6.84 -9.17 2.00
N GLU A 88 7.98 -8.99 1.33
CA GLU A 88 8.58 -9.99 0.43
C GLU A 88 8.99 -11.29 1.15
N SER A 89 9.33 -11.21 2.44
CA SER A 89 9.67 -12.40 3.24
C SER A 89 8.49 -13.36 3.40
N ASN A 90 7.25 -12.83 3.47
CA ASN A 90 6.03 -13.62 3.50
C ASN A 90 4.82 -12.79 3.01
N PRO A 91 4.58 -12.73 1.68
CA PRO A 91 3.57 -11.84 1.10
C PRO A 91 2.14 -12.14 1.53
N LEU A 92 1.84 -13.40 1.89
CA LEU A 92 0.51 -13.80 2.33
C LEU A 92 0.24 -13.31 3.76
N LYS A 93 1.19 -13.55 4.67
CA LYS A 93 1.10 -13.11 6.08
C LYS A 93 1.13 -11.58 6.19
N TYR A 94 1.97 -10.92 5.41
CA TYR A 94 2.22 -9.48 5.50
C TYR A 94 1.46 -8.67 4.45
N SER A 95 0.36 -9.23 3.94
CA SER A 95 -0.56 -8.55 3.03
C SER A 95 -1.22 -7.31 3.65
N ASN A 96 -1.30 -7.26 4.98
CA ASN A 96 -1.74 -6.12 5.78
C ASN A 96 -0.58 -5.56 6.63
N VAL A 97 -0.36 -4.25 6.59
CA VAL A 97 0.72 -3.59 7.35
C VAL A 97 0.57 -3.81 8.86
N VAL A 98 -0.68 -3.89 9.34
CA VAL A 98 -0.96 -4.11 10.77
C VAL A 98 -0.42 -5.46 11.24
N GLU A 99 -0.46 -6.50 10.40
CA GLU A 99 0.06 -7.82 10.74
C GLU A 99 1.59 -7.83 10.88
N MET A 100 2.28 -7.04 10.05
CA MET A 100 3.73 -6.85 10.18
C MET A 100 4.10 -6.20 11.52
N ILE A 101 3.31 -5.20 11.94
CA ILE A 101 3.53 -4.48 13.19
C ILE A 101 3.21 -5.37 14.40
N LYS A 102 2.09 -6.11 14.35
CA LYS A 102 1.71 -7.06 15.39
C LYS A 102 2.78 -8.12 15.61
N GLU A 103 3.34 -8.66 14.53
CA GLU A 103 4.45 -9.61 14.62
C GLU A 103 5.69 -9.00 15.29
N GLU A 104 6.14 -7.82 14.85
CA GLU A 104 7.30 -7.17 15.46
C GLU A 104 7.11 -6.83 16.94
N VAL A 105 5.87 -6.54 17.36
CA VAL A 105 5.54 -6.35 18.76
C VAL A 105 5.63 -7.68 19.51
N ALA A 106 5.09 -8.76 18.95
CA ALA A 106 5.16 -10.10 19.53
C ALA A 106 6.60 -10.61 19.67
N GLU A 107 7.46 -10.32 18.70
CA GLU A 107 8.89 -10.66 18.74
C GLU A 107 9.73 -9.72 19.62
N GLY A 108 9.14 -8.62 20.13
CA GLY A 108 9.86 -7.58 20.88
C GLY A 108 10.87 -6.78 20.05
N THR A 109 10.75 -6.82 18.71
CA THR A 109 11.66 -6.16 17.77
C THR A 109 11.18 -4.78 17.32
N ALA A 110 9.91 -4.42 17.59
CA ALA A 110 9.29 -3.15 17.19
C ALA A 110 10.08 -1.88 17.59
N ARG A 111 10.83 -1.92 18.70
CA ARG A 111 11.63 -0.78 19.19
C ARG A 111 13.08 -0.75 18.69
N LYS A 112 13.55 -1.80 18.00
CA LYS A 112 14.90 -1.83 17.42
C LYS A 112 15.04 -0.68 16.41
N GLY A 113 16.26 -0.17 16.22
CA GLY A 113 16.49 0.99 15.34
C GLY A 113 16.01 0.76 13.90
N ALA A 114 15.93 -0.51 13.50
CA ALA A 114 15.73 -0.97 12.15
C ALA A 114 14.39 -1.78 12.03
N SER A 115 13.30 -1.30 12.62
CA SER A 115 11.98 -1.97 12.60
C SER A 115 10.97 -1.38 11.61
N CYS A 116 10.07 -2.23 11.10
CA CYS A 116 8.91 -1.86 10.27
C CYS A 116 7.94 -0.95 11.02
N SER A 117 7.77 -1.15 12.32
CA SER A 117 6.95 -0.33 13.20
C SER A 117 7.42 1.13 13.20
N LYS A 118 8.74 1.36 13.31
CA LYS A 118 9.30 2.72 13.22
C LYS A 118 9.18 3.29 11.81
N ALA A 119 9.43 2.48 10.79
CA ALA A 119 9.29 2.91 9.40
C ALA A 119 7.85 3.38 9.10
N PHE A 120 6.85 2.63 9.56
CA PHE A 120 5.44 3.00 9.43
C PHE A 120 5.11 4.33 10.14
N VAL A 121 5.61 4.53 11.36
CA VAL A 121 5.45 5.80 12.09
C VAL A 121 6.12 6.97 11.36
N TRP A 122 7.25 6.75 10.68
CA TRP A 122 7.89 7.81 9.88
C TRP A 122 7.13 8.14 8.61
N LEU A 123 6.59 7.13 7.92
CA LEU A 123 5.83 7.32 6.68
C LEU A 123 4.44 7.95 6.90
N THR A 124 3.93 7.92 8.13
CA THR A 124 2.65 8.55 8.50
C THR A 124 2.79 10.00 8.96
N ARG A 125 4.02 10.50 9.15
CA ARG A 125 4.31 11.91 9.46
C ARG A 125 4.40 12.75 8.19
#